data_AF-A0A0F9HMN8-F1
#
_entry.id   AF-A0A0F9HMN8-F1
#
_cell.length_a   1.000
_cell.length_b   1.000
_cell.length_c   1.000
_cell.angle_alpha   90.00
_cell.angle_beta   90.00
_cell.angle_gamma   90.00
#
_symmetry.space_group_name_H-M   'P 1'
#
loop_
_entity.id
_entity.type
_entity.pdbx_description
1 polymer ?
#
loop_
_entity_poly.entity_id
_entity_poly.type
_entity_poly.pdbx_seq_one_letter_code
_entity_poly.pdbx_strand_id
1 'polypeptide(L)'
;MDHELKTWPCFFEPVLKGKKRFELRWNDRDFHEGDTLTLREWAPFSTPHYTGRRLRARVVLIIHAGTLPSGLEPGHCVMSIELIQ
;
A
#
# COMPACT_ATOMS: atom_id res chain seq x y z
N MET A 1 -10.25 6.65 -7.10
CA MET A 1 -10.27 7.40 -5.82
C MET A 1 -8.84 7.57 -5.31
N ASP A 2 -8.57 8.59 -4.49
CA ASP A 2 -7.22 8.87 -3.98
C ASP A 2 -7.12 8.57 -2.48
N HIS A 3 -6.15 7.75 -2.09
CA HIS A 3 -5.97 7.27 -0.72
C HIS A 3 -4.60 7.65 -0.16
N GLU A 4 -4.53 8.40 0.94
CA GLU A 4 -3.28 8.65 1.65
C GLU A 4 -3.00 7.56 2.69
N LEU A 5 -1.85 6.89 2.57
CA LEU A 5 -1.46 5.78 3.43
C LEU A 5 -0.08 6.02 4.04
N LYS A 6 0.08 5.67 5.31
CA LYS A 6 1.41 5.58 5.93
C LYS A 6 2.11 4.31 5.47
N THR A 7 3.41 4.37 5.27
CA THR A 7 4.27 3.21 5.04
C THR A 7 5.59 3.38 5.78
N TRP A 8 6.14 2.28 6.29
CA TRP A 8 7.39 2.30 7.04
C TRP A 8 8.60 2.30 6.10
N PRO A 9 9.78 2.77 6.53
CA PRO A 9 10.94 2.93 5.65
C PRO A 9 11.40 1.60 5.02
N CYS A 10 11.27 0.51 5.77
CA CYS A 10 11.61 -0.83 5.29
C CYS A 10 10.71 -1.33 4.14
N PHE A 11 9.52 -0.78 3.96
CA PHE A 11 8.63 -1.07 2.83
C PHE A 11 8.66 0.03 1.77
N PHE A 12 8.80 1.28 2.18
CA PHE A 12 8.91 2.43 1.27
C PHE A 12 10.08 2.28 0.30
N GLU A 13 11.26 1.96 0.81
CA GLU A 13 12.48 1.89 0.01
C GLU A 13 12.42 0.76 -1.06
N PRO A 14 11.93 -0.46 -0.76
CA PRO A 14 11.67 -1.46 -1.79
C PRO A 14 10.61 -1.06 -2.82
N VAL A 15 9.58 -0.30 -2.45
CA VAL A 15 8.58 0.20 -3.40
C VAL A 15 9.22 1.24 -4.33
N LEU A 16 9.95 2.21 -3.77
CA LEU A 16 10.72 3.22 -4.52
C LEU A 16 11.66 2.57 -5.55
N LYS A 17 12.34 1.48 -5.17
CA LYS A 17 13.27 0.74 -6.04
C LYS A 17 12.58 -0.22 -7.02
N GLY A 18 11.25 -0.29 -7.04
CA GLY A 18 10.50 -1.22 -7.88
C GLY A 18 10.62 -2.70 -7.49
N LYS A 19 11.31 -3.01 -6.38
CA LYS A 19 11.47 -4.38 -5.87
C LYS A 19 10.17 -4.91 -5.27
N LYS A 20 9.41 -4.04 -4.59
CA LYS A 20 8.08 -4.36 -4.03
C LYS A 20 7.01 -3.68 -4.87
N ARG A 21 6.17 -4.49 -5.53
CA ARG A 21 5.10 -4.03 -6.44
C ARG A 21 3.69 -4.37 -5.93
N PHE A 22 3.54 -4.41 -4.61
CA PHE A 22 2.26 -4.71 -3.98
C PHE A 22 2.13 -4.00 -2.62
N GLU A 23 0.92 -3.83 -2.13
CA GLU A 23 0.57 -3.42 -0.76
C GLU A 23 -0.34 -4.48 -0.13
N LEU A 24 -0.12 -4.82 1.14
CA LEU A 24 -1.02 -5.66 1.93
C LEU A 24 -1.70 -4.74 2.95
N ARG A 25 -3.03 -4.70 2.95
CA ARG A 25 -3.81 -3.78 3.79
C ARG A 25 -5.07 -4.43 4.31
N TRP A 26 -5.49 -4.01 5.51
CA TRP A 26 -6.89 -4.11 5.90
C TRP A 26 -7.73 -3.24 4.96
N ASN A 27 -8.83 -3.77 4.43
CA ASN A 27 -9.66 -3.08 3.44
C ASN A 27 -10.75 -2.22 4.12
N ASP A 28 -10.37 -1.24 4.94
CA ASP A 28 -11.28 -0.29 5.60
C ASP A 28 -11.75 0.87 4.71
N ARG A 29 -11.22 0.97 3.49
CA ARG A 29 -11.46 2.09 2.56
C ARG A 29 -12.08 1.66 1.25
N ASP A 30 -12.44 0.39 1.15
CA ASP A 30 -13.00 -0.20 -0.06
C ASP A 30 -12.11 0.10 -1.28
N PHE A 31 -10.86 -0.37 -1.24
CA PHE A 31 -9.88 -0.14 -2.31
C PHE A 31 -10.31 -0.85 -3.60
N HIS A 32 -10.11 -0.19 -4.74
CA HIS A 32 -10.46 -0.73 -6.06
C HIS A 32 -9.30 -0.64 -7.07
N GLU A 33 -9.39 -1.44 -8.13
CA GLU A 33 -8.54 -1.25 -9.31
C GLU A 33 -8.73 0.16 -9.90
N GLY A 34 -7.63 0.78 -10.31
CA GLY A 34 -7.61 2.16 -10.80
C GLY A 34 -7.49 3.23 -9.71
N ASP A 35 -7.62 2.88 -8.42
CA ASP A 35 -7.37 3.81 -7.33
C ASP A 35 -5.90 4.25 -7.28
N THR A 36 -5.67 5.46 -6.75
CA THR A 36 -4.34 5.99 -6.51
C THR A 36 -4.01 5.94 -5.02
N LEU A 37 -2.86 5.38 -4.69
CA LEU A 37 -2.29 5.36 -3.35
C LEU A 37 -1.17 6.41 -3.26
N THR A 38 -1.29 7.33 -2.31
CA THR A 38 -0.19 8.20 -1.90
C THR A 38 0.47 7.59 -0.66
N LEU A 39 1.58 6.90 -0.87
CA LEU A 39 2.36 6.24 0.18
C LEU A 39 3.30 7.27 0.82
N ARG A 40 2.96 7.68 2.04
CA ARG A 40 3.75 8.62 2.86
C ARG A 40 4.67 7.83 3.76
N GLU A 41 5.96 8.10 3.69
CA GLU A 41 6.90 7.45 4.59
C GLU A 41 6.81 8.03 6.00
N TRP A 42 6.61 7.16 6.98
CA TRP A 42 6.65 7.49 8.39
C TRP A 42 7.79 6.73 9.05
N ALA A 43 8.58 7.38 9.90
CA ALA A 43 9.66 6.72 10.62
C ALA A 43 9.18 6.22 12.00
N PRO A 44 9.48 4.97 12.39
CA PRO A 44 9.10 4.42 13.69
C PRO A 44 10.15 4.82 14.74
N PHE A 45 10.06 6.03 15.29
CA PHE A 45 10.80 6.43 16.48
C PHE A 45 9.85 6.56 17.67
N SER A 46 10.37 6.87 18.86
CA SER A 46 9.59 7.12 20.08
C SER A 46 8.42 8.09 19.86
N THR A 47 8.54 8.97 18.87
CA THR A 47 7.43 9.70 18.25
C THR A 47 7.39 9.41 16.74
N PRO A 48 6.37 8.69 16.23
CA PRO A 48 6.20 8.49 14.80
C PRO A 48 6.02 9.83 14.09
N HIS A 49 6.86 10.10 13.10
CA HIS A 49 6.78 11.32 12.30
C HIS A 49 6.87 11.02 10.81
N TYR A 50 6.23 11.89 10.02
CA TYR A 50 6.32 11.88 8.57
C TYR A 50 7.71 12.39 8.15
N THR A 51 8.41 11.65 7.29
CA THR A 51 9.79 11.99 6.90
C THR A 51 9.87 13.05 5.80
N GLY A 52 8.73 13.40 5.19
CA GLY A 52 8.67 14.26 4.01
C GLY A 52 8.63 13.51 2.69
N ARG A 53 9.02 12.22 2.66
CA ARG A 53 9.04 11.40 1.45
C ARG A 53 7.65 10.81 1.13
N ARG A 54 7.27 10.85 -0.15
CA ARG A 54 6.05 10.22 -0.65
C ARG A 54 6.26 9.56 -2.01
N LEU A 55 5.48 8.53 -2.28
CA LEU A 55 5.32 7.91 -3.60
C LEU A 55 3.85 7.92 -3.98
N ARG A 56 3.56 8.01 -5.28
CA ARG A 56 2.23 7.76 -5.81
C ARG A 56 2.28 6.47 -6.61
N ALA A 57 1.26 5.64 -6.41
CA ALA A 57 1.11 4.39 -7.15
C ALA A 57 -0.36 4.18 -7.51
N ARG A 58 -0.61 3.55 -8.66
CA ARG A 58 -1.95 3.12 -9.07
C ARG A 58 -2.14 1.65 -8.71
N VAL A 59 -3.32 1.31 -8.20
CA VAL A 59 -3.75 -0.08 -7.98
C VAL A 59 -4.09 -0.69 -9.34
N VAL A 60 -3.38 -1.76 -9.69
CA VAL A 60 -3.53 -2.46 -10.98
C VAL A 60 -4.39 -3.71 -10.85
N LEU A 61 -4.31 -4.39 -9.71
CA LEU A 61 -5.07 -5.59 -9.37
C LEU A 61 -5.31 -5.61 -7.87
N ILE A 62 -6.47 -6.09 -7.43
CA ILE A 62 -6.74 -6.34 -6.02
C ILE A 62 -7.19 -7.78 -5.78
N ILE A 63 -6.69 -8.39 -4.70
CA ILE A 63 -7.10 -9.71 -4.24
C ILE A 63 -7.65 -9.53 -2.82
N HIS A 64 -8.91 -9.91 -2.61
CA HIS A 64 -9.53 -9.90 -1.28
C HIS A 64 -9.40 -11.28 -0.63
N ALA A 65 -9.44 -11.32 0.71
CA ALA A 65 -9.45 -12.57 1.46
C ALA A 65 -10.59 -13.51 1.00
N GLY A 66 -11.77 -12.97 0.69
CA GLY A 66 -12.91 -13.75 0.21
C GLY A 66 -12.76 -14.31 -1.22
N THR A 67 -11.75 -13.87 -1.98
CA THR A 67 -11.48 -14.37 -3.34
C THR A 67 -10.63 -15.64 -3.34
N LEU A 68 -9.91 -15.92 -2.24
CA LEU A 68 -9.03 -17.06 -2.11
C LEU A 68 -9.62 -18.14 -1.18
N PRO A 69 -9.35 -19.43 -1.42
CA PRO A 69 -9.76 -20.49 -0.50
C PRO A 69 -9.02 -20.42 0.85
N SER A 70 -7.77 -19.94 0.86
CA SER A 70 -6.95 -19.71 2.06
C SER A 70 -5.74 -18.83 1.75
N GLY A 71 -5.02 -18.36 2.77
CA GLY A 71 -3.74 -17.64 2.63
C GLY A 71 -3.80 -16.13 2.87
N LEU A 72 -4.98 -15.56 3.09
CA LEU A 72 -5.17 -14.16 3.45
C LEU A 72 -6.21 -14.06 4.57
N GLU A 73 -5.92 -13.31 5.63
CA GLU A 73 -6.83 -13.14 6.75
C GLU A 73 -8.10 -12.36 6.33
N PRO A 74 -9.29 -12.75 6.81
CA PRO A 74 -10.54 -12.03 6.50
C PRO A 74 -10.42 -10.53 6.74
N GLY A 75 -10.96 -9.73 5.80
CA GLY A 75 -10.89 -8.27 5.84
C GLY A 75 -9.61 -7.65 5.28
N HIS A 76 -8.56 -8.46 5.01
CA HIS A 76 -7.38 -7.98 4.30
C HIS A 76 -7.51 -8.09 2.77
N CYS A 77 -6.72 -7.28 2.09
CA CYS A 77 -6.52 -7.27 0.64
C CYS A 77 -5.04 -7.15 0.29
N VAL A 78 -4.67 -7.69 -0.86
CA VAL A 78 -3.38 -7.45 -1.51
C VAL A 78 -3.63 -6.67 -2.80
N MET A 79 -3.01 -5.52 -2.91
CA MET A 79 -3.08 -4.65 -4.09
C MET A 79 -1.77 -4.75 -4.86
N SER A 80 -1.81 -5.19 -6.11
CA SER A 80 -0.68 -4.95 -7.02
C SER A 80 -0.65 -3.47 -7.39
N ILE A 81 0.53 -2.87 -7.36
CA ILE A 81 0.70 -1.44 -7.58
C ILE A 81 1.77 -1.13 -8.62
N GLU A 82 1.54 -0.06 -9.36
CA GLU A 82 2.48 0.52 -10.31
C GLU A 82 2.78 1.96 -9.91
N LEU A 83 4.06 2.31 -9.76
CA LEU A 83 4.45 3.70 -9.48
C LEU A 83 4.04 4.59 -10.64
N ILE A 84 3.42 5.72 -10.32
CA ILE A 84 3.03 6.74 -11.29
C ILE A 84 3.90 7.99 -11.06
N GLN A 85 4.34 8.60 -12.15
CA GLN A 85 5.18 9.80 -12.16
C GLN A 85 4.44 11.03 -11.61
#